data_AF-A0A966PNJ1-F1
#
_entry.id   AF-A0A966PNJ1-F1
#
_cell.length_a   1.000
_cell.length_b   1.000
_cell.length_c   1.000
_cell.angle_alpha   90.00
_cell.angle_beta   90.00
_cell.angle_gamma   90.00
#
_symmetry.space_group_name_H-M   'P 1'
#
loop_
_entity.id
_entity.type
_entity.pdbx_description
1 polymer ?
#
loop_
_entity_poly.entity_id
_entity_poly.type
_entity_poly.pdbx_seq_one_letter_code
_entity_poly.pdbx_strand_id
1 'polypeptide(L)'
;TYVDNYLEGYHVQLIHPSLSRALDMKTYRVSVPEDGYCHHTCDTTEGSPSGGAWLFRYPNLALNIYADGMNVERIIPVGKDTTHVVYDYYCSSSDESAIASMLDMSNVVLDEDQTMCEQVQKSIDSGAYKPGPLSPKHEVALQWFQDRLRAEVI
;
A
#
# COMPACT_ATOMS: atom_id res chain seq x y z
N THR A 1 0.02 10.09 5.48
CA THR A 1 -1.22 9.34 5.16
C THR A 1 -0.99 8.34 4.06
N TYR A 2 -0.41 8.71 2.91
CA TYR A 2 -0.23 7.75 1.81
C TYR A 2 0.67 6.54 2.16
N VAL A 3 1.86 6.79 2.72
CA VAL A 3 2.72 5.69 3.20
C VAL A 3 2.04 4.93 4.33
N ASP A 4 1.32 5.63 5.22
CA ASP A 4 0.56 4.99 6.30
C ASP A 4 -0.43 3.97 5.75
N ASN A 5 -1.18 4.32 4.70
CA ASN A 5 -2.12 3.47 3.99
C ASN A 5 -1.44 2.21 3.44
N TYR A 6 -0.30 2.35 2.76
CA TYR A 6 0.42 1.20 2.19
C TYR A 6 0.97 0.24 3.26
N LEU A 7 1.34 0.76 4.43
CA LEU A 7 2.06 -0.01 5.46
C LEU A 7 1.16 -0.83 6.40
N GLU A 8 -0.13 -0.95 6.10
CA GLU A 8 -1.06 -1.82 6.79
C GLU A 8 -2.06 -2.46 5.80
N GLY A 9 -2.58 -3.64 6.15
CA GLY A 9 -3.58 -4.36 5.34
C GLY A 9 -4.98 -4.37 5.97
N TYR A 10 -5.19 -3.59 7.02
CA TYR A 10 -6.43 -3.54 7.77
C TYR A 10 -7.56 -2.89 6.98
N HIS A 11 -7.27 -1.86 6.17
CA HIS A 11 -8.27 -1.22 5.30
C HIS A 11 -8.76 -2.12 4.16
N VAL A 12 -7.97 -3.11 3.73
CA VAL A 12 -8.22 -3.86 2.48
C VAL A 12 -9.62 -4.47 2.43
N GLN A 13 -10.06 -5.09 3.55
CA GLN A 13 -11.39 -5.71 3.64
C GLN A 13 -12.54 -4.71 3.67
N LEU A 14 -12.25 -3.44 3.95
CA LEU A 14 -13.22 -2.37 4.13
C LEU A 14 -13.41 -1.55 2.86
N ILE A 15 -12.34 -1.33 2.08
CA ILE A 15 -12.34 -0.37 0.98
C ILE A 15 -12.01 -0.96 -0.40
N HIS A 16 -11.44 -2.18 -0.48
CA HIS A 16 -11.05 -2.80 -1.76
C HIS A 16 -11.86 -4.07 -2.04
N PRO A 17 -13.04 -3.99 -2.67
CA PRO A 17 -13.84 -5.16 -3.01
C PRO A 17 -13.13 -6.15 -3.94
N SER A 18 -12.30 -5.65 -4.87
CA SER A 18 -11.53 -6.48 -5.81
C SER A 18 -10.47 -7.30 -5.08
N LEU A 19 -9.62 -6.65 -4.28
CA LEU A 19 -8.58 -7.30 -3.49
C LEU A 19 -9.17 -8.24 -2.44
N SER A 20 -10.28 -7.85 -1.80
CA SER A 20 -10.98 -8.69 -0.81
C SER A 20 -11.49 -10.01 -1.37
N ARG A 21 -11.81 -10.06 -2.67
CA ARG A 21 -12.18 -11.31 -3.35
C ARG A 21 -10.96 -12.14 -3.74
N ALA A 22 -9.85 -11.49 -4.03
CA ALA A 22 -8.65 -12.10 -4.58
C ALA A 22 -7.66 -12.63 -3.51
N LEU A 23 -7.68 -12.05 -2.30
CA LEU A 23 -6.72 -12.32 -1.22
C LEU A 23 -7.39 -12.99 -0.01
N ASP A 24 -6.75 -14.03 0.56
CA ASP A 24 -7.16 -14.57 1.86
C ASP A 24 -6.52 -13.74 2.98
N MET A 25 -7.21 -12.68 3.38
CA MET A 25 -6.74 -11.74 4.41
C MET A 25 -6.49 -12.39 5.79
N LYS A 26 -6.93 -13.64 6.04
CA LYS A 26 -6.56 -14.37 7.26
C LYS A 26 -5.07 -14.77 7.27
N THR A 27 -4.49 -14.92 6.08
CA THR A 27 -3.09 -15.25 5.86
C THR A 27 -2.21 -14.01 5.75
N TYR A 28 -2.80 -12.81 5.65
CA TYR A 28 -2.04 -11.56 5.57
C TYR A 28 -1.08 -11.43 6.74
N ARG A 29 0.19 -11.23 6.43
CA ARG A 29 1.27 -10.95 7.40
C ARG A 29 2.04 -9.74 6.92
N VAL A 30 2.51 -8.99 7.89
CA VAL A 30 3.42 -7.87 7.69
C VAL A 30 4.61 -8.07 8.63
N SER A 31 5.81 -7.81 8.13
CA SER A 31 7.06 -7.98 8.85
C SER A 31 8.06 -6.91 8.46
N VAL A 32 9.04 -6.65 9.33
CA VAL A 32 10.19 -5.79 9.08
C VAL A 32 11.44 -6.63 9.34
N PRO A 33 11.92 -7.43 8.36
CA PRO A 33 12.96 -8.43 8.59
C PRO A 33 14.33 -7.82 8.94
N GLU A 34 14.66 -6.69 8.32
CA GLU A 34 15.88 -5.91 8.52
C GLU A 34 15.52 -4.42 8.67
N ASP A 35 16.42 -3.58 9.20
CA ASP A 35 16.22 -2.13 9.33
C ASP A 35 16.38 -1.39 7.98
N GLY A 36 15.67 -1.88 6.97
CA GLY A 36 15.73 -1.41 5.61
C GLY A 36 14.35 -1.34 4.96
N TYR A 37 13.51 -2.35 5.15
CA TYR A 37 12.27 -2.48 4.39
C TYR A 37 11.17 -3.24 5.14
N CYS A 38 9.93 -2.96 4.78
CA CYS A 38 8.75 -3.71 5.19
C CYS A 38 8.40 -4.75 4.13
N HIS A 39 7.90 -5.90 4.57
CA HIS A 39 7.47 -6.99 3.70
C HIS A 39 6.10 -7.49 4.11
N HIS A 40 5.17 -7.45 3.16
CA HIS A 40 3.80 -7.88 3.31
C HIS A 40 3.57 -9.08 2.40
N THR A 41 2.93 -10.11 2.95
CA THR A 41 2.62 -11.36 2.26
C THR A 41 1.18 -11.74 2.52
N CYS A 42 0.51 -12.25 1.51
CA CYS A 42 -0.86 -12.74 1.61
C CYS A 42 -1.06 -13.88 0.61
N ASP A 43 -1.65 -14.98 1.04
CA ASP A 43 -2.08 -16.03 0.14
C ASP A 43 -3.30 -15.54 -0.65
N THR A 44 -3.48 -16.09 -1.84
CA THR A 44 -4.66 -15.82 -2.65
C THR A 44 -5.81 -16.73 -2.26
N THR A 45 -7.03 -16.30 -2.58
CA THR A 45 -8.16 -17.23 -2.66
C THR A 45 -7.91 -18.27 -3.76
N GLU A 46 -8.55 -19.45 -3.65
CA GLU A 46 -8.36 -20.52 -4.63
C GLU A 46 -8.74 -20.05 -6.05
N GLY A 47 -7.83 -20.21 -7.00
CA GLY A 47 -8.02 -19.79 -8.40
C GLY A 47 -7.73 -18.30 -8.68
N SER A 48 -7.32 -17.51 -7.69
CA SER A 48 -6.91 -16.11 -7.90
C SER A 48 -5.44 -16.02 -8.33
N PRO A 49 -5.13 -15.28 -9.42
CA PRO A 49 -3.76 -15.06 -9.87
C PRO A 49 -3.04 -13.94 -9.10
N SER A 50 -3.71 -13.28 -8.14
CA SER A 50 -3.22 -12.05 -7.46
C SER A 50 -2.18 -12.32 -6.37
N GLY A 51 -1.49 -13.45 -6.43
CA GLY A 51 -0.47 -13.82 -5.46
C GLY A 51 0.75 -12.96 -5.66
N GLY A 52 1.24 -12.37 -4.57
CA GLY A 52 2.31 -11.40 -4.67
C GLY A 52 3.04 -11.12 -3.37
N ALA A 53 4.09 -10.31 -3.52
CA ALA A 53 4.83 -9.72 -2.42
C ALA A 53 4.78 -8.21 -2.56
N TRP A 54 4.48 -7.53 -1.44
CA TRP A 54 4.45 -6.07 -1.38
C TRP A 54 5.58 -5.62 -0.44
N LEU A 55 6.45 -4.76 -0.94
CA LEU A 55 7.66 -4.33 -0.27
C LEU A 55 7.67 -2.82 -0.18
N PHE A 56 7.99 -2.28 0.99
CA PHE A 56 8.24 -0.86 1.17
C PHE A 56 9.67 -0.62 1.64
N ARG A 57 10.42 0.17 0.88
CA ARG A 57 11.75 0.65 1.24
C ARG A 57 11.68 2.12 1.63
N TYR A 58 12.04 2.39 2.89
CA TYR A 58 12.18 3.77 3.38
C TYR A 58 13.16 4.57 2.50
N PRO A 59 12.87 5.85 2.17
CA PRO A 59 11.76 6.64 2.72
C PRO A 59 10.43 6.56 1.95
N ASN A 60 10.43 6.11 0.70
CA ASN A 60 9.32 6.43 -0.20
C ASN A 60 9.19 5.54 -1.45
N LEU A 61 9.69 4.31 -1.40
CA LEU A 61 9.66 3.38 -2.52
C LEU A 61 8.83 2.15 -2.17
N ALA A 62 7.82 1.84 -2.96
CA ALA A 62 7.04 0.61 -2.86
C ALA A 62 7.25 -0.26 -4.11
N LEU A 63 7.27 -1.57 -3.93
CA LEU A 63 7.33 -2.56 -5.00
C LEU A 63 6.24 -3.60 -4.77
N ASN A 64 5.40 -3.78 -5.79
CA ASN A 64 4.30 -4.74 -5.78
C ASN A 64 4.60 -5.78 -6.85
N ILE A 65 4.89 -7.02 -6.44
CA ILE A 65 5.36 -8.08 -7.32
C ILE A 65 4.28 -9.15 -7.44
N TYR A 66 3.92 -9.51 -8.67
CA TYR A 66 2.91 -10.51 -9.01
C TYR A 66 3.51 -11.57 -9.95
N ALA A 67 2.74 -12.62 -10.26
CA ALA A 67 3.23 -13.73 -11.08
C ALA A 67 3.60 -13.32 -12.53
N ASP A 68 2.91 -12.35 -13.10
CA ASP A 68 3.00 -11.92 -14.51
C ASP A 68 3.45 -10.46 -14.68
N GLY A 69 3.85 -9.81 -13.58
CA GLY A 69 4.29 -8.43 -13.62
C GLY A 69 4.62 -7.86 -12.25
N MET A 70 4.95 -6.58 -12.25
CA MET A 70 5.15 -5.79 -11.04
C MET A 70 4.81 -4.33 -11.32
N ASN A 71 4.60 -3.57 -10.25
CA ASN A 71 4.68 -2.13 -10.33
C ASN A 71 5.61 -1.57 -9.24
N VAL A 72 6.18 -0.40 -9.54
CA VAL A 72 7.03 0.37 -8.64
C VAL A 72 6.33 1.69 -8.34
N GLU A 73 6.16 1.98 -7.07
CA GLU A 73 5.58 3.23 -6.57
C GLU A 73 6.69 4.12 -6.03
N ARG A 74 6.80 5.34 -6.58
CA ARG A 74 7.62 6.40 -5.97
C ARG A 74 6.69 7.44 -5.36
N ILE A 75 6.79 7.62 -4.05
CA ILE A 75 5.97 8.54 -3.27
C ILE A 75 6.75 9.84 -3.09
N ILE A 76 6.38 10.87 -3.83
CA ILE A 76 7.14 12.12 -3.95
C ILE A 76 6.39 13.22 -3.19
N PRO A 77 6.84 13.61 -1.99
CA PRO A 77 6.22 14.72 -1.26
C PRO A 77 6.46 16.03 -2.03
N VAL A 78 5.38 16.76 -2.31
CA VAL A 78 5.41 18.09 -2.95
C VAL A 78 5.22 19.19 -1.92
N GLY A 79 4.40 18.92 -0.90
CA GLY A 79 4.15 19.80 0.24
C GLY A 79 3.55 19.02 1.40
N LYS A 80 3.16 19.71 2.47
CA LYS A 80 2.61 19.07 3.68
C LYS A 80 1.31 18.29 3.44
N ASP A 81 0.56 18.67 2.42
CA ASP A 81 -0.79 18.18 2.07
C ASP A 81 -0.88 17.72 0.61
N THR A 82 0.26 17.67 -0.10
CA THR A 82 0.31 17.32 -1.52
C THR A 82 1.44 16.33 -1.76
N THR A 83 1.12 15.19 -2.38
CA THR A 83 2.07 14.15 -2.75
C THR A 83 1.77 13.71 -4.17
N HIS A 84 2.81 13.48 -4.96
CA HIS A 84 2.70 12.80 -6.25
C HIS A 84 3.13 11.35 -6.06
N VAL A 85 2.31 10.40 -6.52
CA VAL A 85 2.68 8.99 -6.55
C VAL A 85 2.87 8.59 -8.01
N VAL A 86 4.07 8.13 -8.34
CA VAL A 86 4.42 7.70 -9.70
C VAL A 86 4.44 6.18 -9.73
N TYR A 87 3.61 5.62 -10.60
CA TYR A 87 3.53 4.19 -10.86
C TYR A 87 4.25 3.83 -12.15
N ASP A 88 5.28 3.01 -12.06
CA ASP A 88 5.89 2.36 -13.21
C ASP A 88 5.45 0.89 -13.27
N TYR A 89 4.80 0.50 -14.36
CA TYR A 89 4.32 -0.87 -14.56
C TYR A 89 5.25 -1.68 -15.45
N TYR A 90 5.50 -2.92 -15.06
CA TYR A 90 6.31 -3.88 -15.79
C TYR A 90 5.52 -5.18 -15.93
N CYS A 91 5.20 -5.59 -17.15
CA CYS A 91 4.45 -6.82 -17.42
C CYS A 91 5.29 -7.76 -18.29
N SER A 92 5.13 -9.07 -18.10
CA SER A 92 5.76 -10.05 -18.99
C SER A 92 5.04 -10.18 -20.35
N SER A 93 3.76 -9.81 -20.40
CA SER A 93 2.98 -9.82 -21.64
C SER A 93 3.35 -8.63 -22.53
N SER A 94 3.37 -8.86 -23.84
CA SER A 94 3.45 -7.80 -24.86
C SER A 94 2.10 -7.54 -25.54
N ASP A 95 1.02 -8.20 -25.09
CA ASP A 95 -0.33 -7.99 -25.61
C ASP A 95 -0.93 -6.72 -25.00
N GLU A 96 -1.16 -5.72 -25.84
CA GLU A 96 -1.68 -4.41 -25.44
C GLU A 96 -3.04 -4.51 -24.72
N SER A 97 -3.88 -5.48 -25.08
CA SER A 97 -5.20 -5.63 -24.47
C SER A 97 -5.11 -6.17 -23.03
N ALA A 98 -4.17 -7.09 -22.79
CA ALA A 98 -3.87 -7.63 -21.47
C ALA A 98 -3.22 -6.54 -20.58
N ILE A 99 -2.29 -5.76 -21.14
CA ILE A 99 -1.66 -4.63 -20.44
C ILE A 99 -2.71 -3.58 -20.05
N ALA A 100 -3.59 -3.19 -20.97
CA ALA A 100 -4.67 -2.23 -20.68
C ALA A 100 -5.58 -2.73 -19.56
N SER A 101 -5.99 -4.01 -19.60
CA SER A 101 -6.84 -4.61 -18.57
C SER A 101 -6.16 -4.64 -17.19
N MET A 102 -4.85 -4.93 -17.14
CA MET A 102 -4.06 -4.87 -15.91
C MET A 102 -4.01 -3.44 -15.34
N LEU A 103 -3.76 -2.45 -16.20
CA LEU A 103 -3.73 -1.04 -15.80
C LEU A 103 -5.10 -0.56 -15.28
N ASP A 104 -6.19 -0.94 -15.95
CA ASP A 104 -7.55 -0.58 -15.52
C ASP A 104 -7.87 -1.15 -14.15
N MET A 105 -7.53 -2.43 -13.89
CA MET A 105 -7.71 -3.03 -12.57
C MET A 105 -6.86 -2.34 -11.49
N SER A 106 -5.61 -1.99 -11.81
CA SER A 106 -4.74 -1.27 -10.89
C SER A 106 -5.32 0.10 -10.55
N ASN A 107 -5.71 0.88 -11.55
CA ASN A 107 -6.27 2.23 -11.37
C ASN A 107 -7.49 2.25 -10.44
N VAL A 108 -8.34 1.22 -10.45
CA VAL A 108 -9.47 1.12 -9.51
C VAL A 108 -8.99 1.09 -8.05
N VAL A 109 -7.99 0.26 -7.74
CA VAL A 109 -7.42 0.17 -6.39
C VAL A 109 -6.75 1.49 -6.01
N LEU A 110 -6.03 2.12 -6.95
CA LEU A 110 -5.36 3.40 -6.72
C LEU A 110 -6.33 4.54 -6.42
N ASP A 111 -7.47 4.60 -7.13
CA ASP A 111 -8.51 5.59 -6.90
C ASP A 111 -9.18 5.40 -5.52
N GLU A 112 -9.37 4.14 -5.10
CA GLU A 112 -9.89 3.79 -3.77
C GLU A 112 -8.92 4.26 -2.66
N ASP A 113 -7.62 3.97 -2.80
CA ASP A 113 -6.57 4.39 -1.87
C ASP A 113 -6.42 5.91 -1.80
N GLN A 114 -6.39 6.58 -2.96
CA GLN A 114 -6.30 8.03 -3.05
C GLN A 114 -7.49 8.67 -2.31
N THR A 115 -8.70 8.20 -2.59
CA THR A 115 -9.92 8.72 -1.96
C THR A 115 -9.81 8.61 -0.45
N MET A 116 -9.39 7.46 0.08
CA MET A 116 -9.26 7.26 1.51
C MET A 116 -8.17 8.13 2.15
N CYS A 117 -7.01 8.24 1.51
CA CYS A 117 -5.92 9.10 1.99
C CYS A 117 -6.36 10.57 2.10
N GLU A 118 -7.11 11.07 1.11
CA GLU A 118 -7.64 12.43 1.12
C GLU A 118 -8.69 12.65 2.22
N GLN A 119 -9.56 11.66 2.47
CA GLN A 119 -10.55 11.75 3.55
C GLN A 119 -9.87 11.72 4.93
N VAL A 120 -8.85 10.88 5.11
CA VAL A 120 -8.05 10.85 6.34
C VAL A 120 -7.37 12.20 6.56
N GLN A 121 -6.75 12.78 5.54
CA GLN A 121 -6.11 14.10 5.66
C GLN A 121 -7.12 15.19 6.03
N LYS A 122 -8.29 15.24 5.39
CA LYS A 122 -9.39 16.17 5.76
C LYS A 122 -9.84 15.99 7.21
N SER A 123 -9.90 14.75 7.70
CA SER A 123 -10.27 14.45 9.08
C SER A 123 -9.20 14.97 10.08
N ILE A 124 -7.93 14.76 9.78
CA ILE A 124 -6.81 15.29 10.58
C ILE A 124 -6.86 16.82 10.62
N ASP A 125 -7.04 17.46 9.47
CA ASP A 125 -7.07 18.92 9.34
C ASP A 125 -8.29 19.56 10.01
N SER A 126 -9.37 18.79 10.26
CA SER A 126 -10.56 19.28 10.97
C SER A 126 -10.31 19.64 12.43
N GLY A 127 -9.20 19.16 13.02
CA GLY A 127 -8.87 19.34 14.44
C GLY A 127 -9.72 18.50 15.41
N ALA A 128 -10.70 17.73 14.91
CA ALA A 128 -11.50 16.81 15.72
C ALA A 128 -10.81 15.46 15.97
N TYR A 129 -9.84 15.10 15.12
CA TYR A 129 -9.09 13.86 15.22
C TYR A 129 -8.25 13.81 16.49
N LYS A 130 -8.26 12.66 17.16
CA LYS A 130 -7.36 12.34 18.28
C LYS A 130 -6.64 11.04 17.95
N PRO A 131 -5.30 11.02 17.94
CA PRO A 131 -4.57 9.79 17.63
C PRO A 131 -4.83 8.72 18.69
N GLY A 132 -4.98 7.49 18.21
CA GLY A 132 -5.11 6.29 19.03
C GLY A 132 -3.86 5.40 18.93
N PRO A 133 -3.80 4.32 19.72
CA PRO A 133 -2.71 3.36 19.60
C PRO A 133 -2.79 2.62 18.26
N LEU A 134 -1.63 2.29 17.69
CA LEU A 134 -1.52 1.38 16.56
C LEU A 134 -1.76 -0.06 17.00
N SER A 135 -2.37 -0.85 16.11
CA SER A 135 -2.62 -2.27 16.27
C SER A 135 -1.31 -3.05 16.24
N PRO A 136 -0.95 -3.74 17.35
CA PRO A 136 0.30 -4.52 17.40
C PRO A 136 0.28 -5.74 16.47
N LYS A 137 -0.90 -6.12 15.95
CA LYS A 137 -1.07 -7.23 15.02
C LYS A 137 -1.03 -6.79 13.55
N HIS A 138 -1.57 -5.62 13.23
CA HIS A 138 -1.83 -5.20 11.86
C HIS A 138 -0.94 -4.04 11.38
N GLU A 139 -0.40 -3.24 12.30
CA GLU A 139 0.24 -1.95 11.99
C GLU A 139 1.70 -1.90 12.45
N VAL A 140 2.39 -3.05 12.52
CA VAL A 140 3.80 -3.13 12.94
C VAL A 140 4.74 -2.39 11.98
N ALA A 141 4.51 -2.47 10.67
CA ALA A 141 5.30 -1.75 9.68
C ALA A 141 5.01 -0.24 9.71
N LEU A 142 3.75 0.14 9.96
CA LEU A 142 3.35 1.53 10.18
C LEU A 142 4.05 2.11 11.42
N GLN A 143 4.07 1.39 12.53
CA GLN A 143 4.80 1.79 13.73
C GLN A 143 6.30 1.99 13.45
N TRP A 144 6.93 1.02 12.77
CA TRP A 144 8.34 1.12 12.39
C TRP A 144 8.63 2.37 11.53
N PHE A 145 7.77 2.66 10.54
CA PHE A 145 7.91 3.84 9.69
C PHE A 145 7.76 5.15 10.47
N GLN A 146 6.74 5.25 11.32
CA GLN A 146 6.53 6.44 12.14
C GLN A 146 7.65 6.64 13.17
N ASP A 147 8.22 5.57 13.73
CA ASP A 147 9.39 5.63 14.61
C ASP A 147 10.61 6.18 13.88
N ARG A 148 10.82 5.73 12.64
CA ARG A 148 11.93 6.17 11.79
C ARG A 148 11.80 7.64 11.40
N LEU A 149 10.61 8.08 10.98
CA LEU A 149 10.34 9.49 10.72
C LEU A 149 10.62 10.36 11.94
N ARG A 150 10.18 9.95 13.14
CA ARG A 150 10.43 10.70 14.38
C ARG A 150 11.92 10.81 14.73
N ALA A 151 12.74 9.83 14.35
CA ALA A 151 14.18 9.87 14.59
C ALA A 151 14.93 10.84 13.66
N GLU A 152 14.37 11.15 12.48
CA GLU A 152 14.97 12.06 11.48
C GLU A 152 14.57 13.52 11.69
N VAL A 153 13.45 13.77 12.38
CA VAL A 153 13.02 15.12 12.77
C VAL A 153 13.73 15.51 14.07
N ILE A 154 15.01 15.91 13.95
CA ILE A 154 15.81 16.53 15.02
C ILE A 154 15.84 18.04 14.83
#